data_AF-A0A377WDA4-F1
#
_entry.id   AF-A0A377WDA4-F1
#
_cell.length_a   1.000
_cell.length_b   1.000
_cell.length_c   1.000
_cell.angle_alpha   90.00
_cell.angle_beta   90.00
_cell.angle_gamma   90.00
#
_symmetry.space_group_name_H-M   'P 1'
#
loop_
_entity.id
_entity.type
_entity.pdbx_description
1 polymer ?
#
loop_
_entity_poly.entity_id
_entity_poly.type
_entity_poly.pdbx_seq_one_letter_code
_entity_poly.pdbx_strand_id
1 'polypeptide(L)'
;MDDVLQHGIELGRSFIQPRYWGRRGLDYLWSGIGAYLARYPHYRYLFGPVSISGGLPPAARDLLVAFYRMWFPATHPLAESRRPYPASLPDVLAQFGGEDYNDDLARLKSLLGNLGCAIPPLYKQYSEVCEPGGVQFIDFGSDPDFNNCVDGLVLVDLTYLKANRYQRYIGAHLGAQKSA
;
A
#
# COMPACT_ATOMS: atom_id res chain seq x y z
N MET A 1 -9.14 -3.21 17.09
CA MET A 1 -9.41 -2.02 16.25
C MET A 1 -9.13 -0.74 17.03
N ASP A 2 -9.51 -0.67 18.31
CA ASP A 2 -9.35 0.53 19.15
C ASP A 2 -7.94 1.15 19.14
N ASP A 3 -6.88 0.34 19.25
CA ASP A 3 -5.49 0.82 19.17
C ASP A 3 -5.17 1.48 17.81
N VAL A 4 -5.62 0.87 16.71
CA VAL A 4 -5.45 1.43 15.36
C VAL A 4 -6.22 2.73 15.19
N LEU A 5 -7.43 2.84 15.76
CA LEU A 5 -8.22 4.07 15.67
C LEU A 5 -7.69 5.18 16.58
N GLN A 6 -7.18 4.84 17.76
CA GLN A 6 -6.62 5.81 18.72
C GLN A 6 -5.27 6.37 18.27
N HIS A 7 -4.44 5.52 17.63
CA HIS A 7 -3.08 5.86 17.23
C HIS A 7 -2.90 5.90 15.71
N GLY A 8 -3.99 5.94 14.95
CA GLY A 8 -3.97 5.91 13.49
C GLY A 8 -4.31 7.23 12.82
N ILE A 9 -3.74 7.43 11.64
CA ILE A 9 -4.11 8.50 10.72
C ILE A 9 -4.69 7.84 9.46
N GLU A 10 -5.92 8.22 9.11
CA GLU A 10 -6.52 7.84 7.84
C GLU A 10 -5.94 8.70 6.71
N LEU A 11 -5.37 8.05 5.70
CA LEU A 11 -4.87 8.66 4.48
C LEU A 11 -5.84 8.33 3.34
N GLY A 12 -6.30 9.35 2.64
CA GLY A 12 -7.21 9.16 1.51
C GLY A 12 -7.09 10.28 0.50
N ARG A 13 -7.70 10.07 -0.68
CA ARG A 13 -7.79 11.08 -1.75
C ARG A 13 -6.43 11.59 -2.23
N SER A 14 -5.39 10.76 -2.09
CA SER A 14 -4.06 11.03 -2.63
C SER A 14 -4.13 11.10 -4.14
N PHE A 15 -3.76 12.24 -4.72
CA PHE A 15 -3.67 12.40 -6.17
C PHE A 15 -2.42 13.19 -6.54
N ILE A 16 -1.90 12.89 -7.72
CA ILE A 16 -0.82 13.66 -8.34
C ILE A 16 -1.33 14.12 -9.70
N GLN A 17 -1.21 15.40 -10.00
CA GLN A 17 -1.61 15.92 -11.30
C GLN A 17 -0.77 15.26 -12.41
N PRO A 18 -1.35 14.91 -13.57
CA PRO A 18 -0.65 14.19 -14.64
C PRO A 18 0.70 14.78 -15.05
N ARG A 19 0.83 16.11 -15.07
CA ARG A 19 2.10 16.81 -15.35
C ARG A 19 3.27 16.46 -14.42
N TYR A 20 2.99 15.89 -13.25
CA TYR A 20 3.97 15.47 -12.25
C TYR A 20 4.10 13.94 -12.11
N TRP A 21 3.43 13.15 -12.96
CA TRP A 21 3.63 11.70 -12.98
C TRP A 21 5.06 11.36 -13.39
N GLY A 22 5.60 10.28 -12.82
CA GLY A 22 6.99 9.87 -13.01
C GLY A 22 8.03 10.80 -12.34
N ARG A 23 7.58 11.86 -11.66
CA ARG A 23 8.45 12.76 -10.86
C ARG A 23 8.39 12.39 -9.37
N ARG A 24 8.94 13.27 -8.54
CA ARG A 24 9.02 13.12 -7.07
C ARG A 24 7.71 13.40 -6.32
N GLY A 25 6.55 13.37 -6.98
CA GLY A 25 5.26 13.74 -6.36
C GLY A 25 4.93 12.89 -5.13
N LEU A 26 5.02 11.56 -5.25
CA LEU A 26 4.77 10.65 -4.12
C LEU A 26 5.82 10.82 -3.01
N ASP A 27 7.09 11.03 -3.38
CA ASP A 27 8.16 11.26 -2.40
C ASP A 27 7.91 12.52 -1.57
N TYR A 28 7.40 13.60 -2.19
CA TYR A 28 7.02 14.81 -1.46
C TYR A 28 5.78 14.64 -0.59
N LEU A 29 4.80 13.82 -1.01
CA LEU A 29 3.67 13.46 -0.15
C LEU A 29 4.16 12.76 1.12
N TRP A 30 5.07 11.78 0.98
CA TRP A 30 5.69 11.11 2.13
C TRP A 30 6.52 12.05 3.00
N SER A 31 7.23 13.02 2.43
CA SER A 31 7.89 14.08 3.22
C SER A 31 6.89 14.92 4.03
N GLY A 32 5.74 15.28 3.45
CA GLY A 32 4.69 16.01 4.17
C GLY A 32 4.09 15.21 5.32
N ILE A 33 3.77 13.93 5.07
CA ILE A 33 3.29 12.99 6.10
C ILE A 33 4.35 12.84 7.19
N GLY A 34 5.61 12.66 6.82
CA GLY A 34 6.69 12.48 7.77
C GLY A 34 6.97 13.72 8.62
N ALA A 35 6.82 14.93 8.08
CA ALA A 35 6.87 16.17 8.86
C ALA A 35 5.73 16.24 9.90
N TYR A 36 4.53 15.78 9.54
CA TYR A 36 3.40 15.69 10.47
C TYR A 36 3.67 14.67 11.59
N LEU A 37 4.15 13.48 11.23
CA LEU A 37 4.52 12.42 12.19
C LEU A 37 5.65 12.84 13.13
N ALA A 38 6.64 13.59 12.63
CA ALA A 38 7.71 14.13 13.46
C ALA A 38 7.18 15.10 14.54
N ARG A 39 6.16 15.90 14.20
CA ARG A 39 5.47 16.79 15.15
C ARG A 39 4.55 16.04 16.12
N TYR A 40 3.96 14.92 15.69
CA TYR A 40 2.99 14.14 16.44
C TYR A 40 3.42 12.67 16.57
N PRO A 41 4.46 12.37 17.39
CA PRO A 41 5.08 11.05 17.44
C PRO A 41 4.23 9.97 18.13
N HIS A 42 3.04 10.32 18.65
CA HIS A 42 2.11 9.38 19.28
C HIS A 42 1.27 8.59 18.27
N TYR A 43 1.28 8.99 16.99
CA TYR A 43 0.68 8.22 15.91
C TYR A 43 1.60 7.08 15.49
N ARG A 44 1.03 5.87 15.44
CA ARG A 44 1.72 4.63 15.07
C ARG A 44 1.25 4.09 13.72
N TYR A 45 -0.01 4.27 13.37
CA TYR A 45 -0.59 3.63 12.20
C TYR A 45 -0.93 4.64 11.11
N LEU A 46 -0.70 4.27 9.85
CA LEU A 46 -1.29 4.92 8.70
C LEU A 46 -2.21 3.91 8.01
N PHE A 47 -3.44 4.28 7.71
CA PHE A 47 -4.36 3.37 7.01
C PHE A 47 -5.21 4.11 6.00
N GLY A 48 -5.76 3.38 5.04
CA GLY A 48 -6.69 3.94 4.07
C GLY A 48 -6.79 3.13 2.79
N PRO A 49 -7.71 3.50 1.89
CA PRO A 49 -7.87 2.78 0.63
C PRO A 49 -6.75 3.14 -0.34
N VAL A 50 -6.25 2.13 -1.05
CA VAL A 50 -5.40 2.28 -2.23
C VAL A 50 -6.04 1.54 -3.41
N SER A 51 -6.23 2.25 -4.51
CA SER A 51 -7.02 1.75 -5.65
C SER A 51 -6.15 1.13 -6.74
N ILE A 52 -6.57 -0.03 -7.22
CA ILE A 52 -6.17 -0.65 -8.49
C ILE A 52 -7.15 -0.17 -9.55
N SER A 53 -6.66 0.48 -10.60
CA SER A 53 -7.51 1.06 -11.65
C SER A 53 -8.47 0.04 -12.27
N GLY A 54 -9.74 0.40 -12.38
CA GLY A 54 -10.74 -0.38 -13.11
C GLY A 54 -10.48 -0.50 -14.62
N GLY A 55 -9.58 0.32 -15.16
CA GLY A 55 -9.10 0.22 -16.54
C GLY A 55 -8.08 -0.89 -16.78
N LEU A 56 -7.57 -1.55 -15.73
CA LEU A 56 -6.69 -2.72 -15.89
C LEU A 56 -7.48 -3.95 -16.37
N PRO A 57 -6.89 -4.82 -17.21
CA PRO A 57 -7.49 -6.09 -17.57
C PRO A 57 -7.88 -6.89 -16.31
N PRO A 58 -9.01 -7.62 -16.30
CA PRO A 58 -9.43 -8.42 -15.15
C PRO A 58 -8.33 -9.36 -14.63
N ALA A 59 -7.63 -10.06 -15.54
CA ALA A 59 -6.51 -10.93 -15.18
C ALA A 59 -5.37 -10.19 -14.45
N ALA A 60 -5.08 -8.93 -14.82
CA ALA A 60 -4.07 -8.13 -14.15
C ALA A 60 -4.51 -7.74 -12.72
N ARG A 61 -5.80 -7.44 -12.52
CA ARG A 61 -6.36 -7.16 -11.19
C ARG A 61 -6.31 -8.41 -10.31
N ASP A 62 -6.69 -9.56 -10.86
CA ASP A 62 -6.67 -10.83 -10.13
C ASP A 62 -5.25 -11.19 -9.68
N LEU A 63 -4.24 -11.03 -10.55
CA LEU A 63 -2.84 -11.23 -10.20
C LEU A 63 -2.36 -10.30 -9.09
N LEU A 64 -2.70 -9.00 -9.17
CA LEU A 64 -2.36 -8.02 -8.13
C LEU A 64 -3.00 -8.39 -6.80
N VAL A 65 -4.32 -8.61 -6.77
CA VAL A 65 -5.05 -8.95 -5.54
C VAL A 65 -4.52 -10.25 -4.93
N ALA A 66 -4.27 -11.28 -5.74
CA ALA A 66 -3.71 -12.54 -5.26
C ALA A 66 -2.33 -12.37 -4.63
N PHE A 67 -1.43 -11.64 -5.30
CA PHE A 67 -0.09 -11.37 -4.78
C PHE A 67 -0.13 -10.60 -3.45
N TYR A 68 -0.91 -9.52 -3.38
CA TYR A 68 -0.96 -8.68 -2.17
C TYR A 68 -1.67 -9.37 -1.00
N ARG A 69 -2.68 -10.22 -1.25
CA ARG A 69 -3.28 -11.07 -0.22
C ARG A 69 -2.28 -12.10 0.33
N MET A 70 -1.43 -12.67 -0.52
CA MET A 70 -0.44 -13.67 -0.13
C MET A 70 0.69 -13.06 0.71
N TRP A 71 1.29 -11.96 0.24
CA TRP A 71 2.52 -11.42 0.82
C TRP A 71 2.29 -10.36 1.91
N PHE A 72 1.09 -9.78 1.98
CA PHE A 72 0.73 -8.76 2.97
C PHE A 72 -0.62 -9.08 3.63
N PRO A 73 -0.81 -10.29 4.17
CA PRO A 73 -2.10 -10.68 4.74
C PRO A 73 -2.44 -9.84 5.97
N ALA A 74 -3.73 -9.64 6.20
CA ALA A 74 -4.21 -9.13 7.47
C ALA A 74 -3.83 -10.10 8.61
N THR A 75 -3.17 -9.59 9.65
CA THR A 75 -2.88 -10.40 10.86
C THR A 75 -4.13 -10.63 11.69
N HIS A 76 -5.07 -9.69 11.65
CA HIS A 76 -6.34 -9.74 12.36
C HIS A 76 -7.43 -9.18 11.46
N PRO A 77 -8.67 -9.71 11.51
CA PRO A 77 -9.80 -9.15 10.77
C PRO A 77 -10.20 -7.81 11.40
N LEU A 78 -9.74 -6.70 10.80
CA LEU A 78 -10.02 -5.34 11.28
C LEU A 78 -11.24 -4.72 10.61
N ALA A 79 -11.48 -5.07 9.35
CA ALA A 79 -12.62 -4.61 8.57
C ALA A 79 -12.87 -5.58 7.41
N GLU A 80 -14.11 -5.58 6.90
CA GLU A 80 -14.50 -6.31 5.71
C GLU A 80 -15.09 -5.33 4.70
N SER A 81 -14.80 -5.55 3.42
CA SER A 81 -15.39 -4.79 2.34
C SER A 81 -16.89 -5.06 2.26
N ARG A 82 -17.68 -4.00 2.04
CA ARG A 82 -19.12 -4.11 1.77
C ARG A 82 -19.41 -4.71 0.38
N ARG A 83 -18.42 -4.72 -0.50
CA ARG A 83 -18.46 -5.28 -1.86
C ARG A 83 -17.16 -6.06 -2.07
N PRO A 84 -16.98 -7.23 -1.42
CA PRO A 84 -15.69 -7.92 -1.40
C PRO A 84 -15.27 -8.34 -2.80
N TYR A 85 -13.98 -8.16 -3.10
CA TYR A 85 -13.40 -8.70 -4.32
C TYR A 85 -13.35 -10.23 -4.21
N PRO A 86 -13.73 -10.98 -5.27
CA PRO A 86 -13.79 -12.44 -5.22
C PRO A 86 -12.50 -13.08 -4.69
N ALA A 87 -12.64 -14.27 -4.09
CA ALA A 87 -11.50 -15.07 -3.69
C ALA A 87 -10.58 -15.34 -4.90
N SER A 88 -9.27 -15.34 -4.66
CA SER A 88 -8.29 -15.58 -5.72
C SER A 88 -8.48 -16.99 -6.28
N LEU A 89 -8.59 -17.09 -7.61
CA LEU A 89 -8.77 -18.38 -8.27
C LEU A 89 -7.53 -19.28 -8.08
N PRO A 90 -7.71 -20.62 -7.97
CA PRO A 90 -6.58 -21.55 -7.81
C PRO A 90 -5.49 -21.37 -8.87
N ASP A 91 -5.86 -21.17 -10.13
CA ASP A 91 -4.91 -21.01 -11.24
C ASP A 91 -4.09 -19.71 -11.14
N VAL A 92 -4.68 -18.66 -10.54
CA VAL A 92 -3.99 -17.38 -10.28
C VAL A 92 -3.03 -17.54 -9.10
N LEU A 93 -3.46 -18.22 -8.04
CA LEU A 93 -2.60 -18.51 -6.89
C LEU A 93 -1.42 -19.41 -7.27
N ALA A 94 -1.65 -20.41 -8.12
CA ALA A 94 -0.62 -21.33 -8.62
C ALA A 94 0.48 -20.63 -9.44
N GLN A 95 0.29 -19.37 -9.82
CA GLN A 95 1.36 -18.58 -10.41
C GLN A 95 2.47 -18.29 -9.40
N PHE A 96 2.17 -18.18 -8.10
CA PHE A 96 3.13 -17.74 -7.07
C PHE A 96 3.56 -18.92 -6.20
N GLY A 97 4.84 -18.94 -5.82
CA GLY A 97 5.41 -19.99 -4.97
C GLY A 97 5.09 -19.78 -3.49
N GLY A 98 5.00 -18.53 -3.04
CA GLY A 98 4.75 -18.19 -1.63
C GLY A 98 5.95 -18.41 -0.70
N GLU A 99 7.14 -18.68 -1.26
CA GLU A 99 8.36 -18.99 -0.50
C GLU A 99 9.36 -17.83 -0.47
N ASP A 100 9.58 -17.17 -1.63
CA ASP A 100 10.45 -16.00 -1.75
C ASP A 100 9.72 -14.81 -2.38
N TYR A 101 9.71 -13.69 -1.64
CA TYR A 101 9.01 -12.48 -2.04
C TYR A 101 9.58 -11.87 -3.33
N ASN A 102 10.90 -11.90 -3.50
CA ASN A 102 11.55 -11.26 -4.64
C ASN A 102 11.29 -12.04 -5.92
N ASP A 103 11.32 -13.37 -5.84
CA ASP A 103 11.01 -14.26 -6.96
C ASP A 103 9.54 -14.10 -7.40
N ASP A 104 8.61 -14.10 -6.45
CA ASP A 104 7.19 -13.89 -6.75
C ASP A 104 6.92 -12.46 -7.25
N LEU A 105 7.62 -11.46 -6.73
CA LEU A 105 7.51 -10.08 -7.22
C LEU A 105 8.06 -9.94 -8.65
N ALA A 106 9.17 -10.61 -8.97
CA ALA A 106 9.72 -10.65 -10.32
C ALA A 106 8.75 -11.34 -11.28
N ARG A 107 8.12 -12.44 -10.83
CA ARG A 107 7.10 -13.15 -11.59
C ARG A 107 5.85 -12.30 -11.81
N LEU A 108 5.34 -11.62 -10.78
CA LEU A 108 4.22 -10.68 -10.90
C LEU A 108 4.51 -9.61 -11.97
N LYS A 109 5.71 -9.00 -11.93
CA LYS A 109 6.11 -8.01 -12.93
C LYS A 109 6.13 -8.58 -14.35
N SER A 110 6.63 -9.80 -14.51
CA SER A 110 6.65 -10.50 -15.81
C SER A 110 5.23 -10.75 -16.33
N LEU A 111 4.35 -11.32 -15.50
CA LEU A 111 2.96 -11.60 -15.86
C LEU A 111 2.18 -10.34 -16.21
N LEU A 112 2.33 -9.27 -15.42
CA LEU A 112 1.73 -7.97 -15.73
C LEU A 112 2.30 -7.38 -17.02
N GLY A 113 3.61 -7.50 -17.25
CA GLY A 113 4.26 -7.05 -18.49
C GLY A 113 3.70 -7.73 -19.73
N ASN A 114 3.43 -9.04 -19.66
CA ASN A 114 2.77 -9.79 -20.74
C ASN A 114 1.34 -9.30 -21.04
N LEU A 115 0.69 -8.65 -20.06
CA LEU A 115 -0.62 -8.02 -20.20
C LEU A 115 -0.52 -6.52 -20.55
N GLY A 116 0.67 -6.00 -20.83
CA GLY A 116 0.90 -4.57 -21.09
C GLY A 116 0.69 -3.67 -19.86
N CYS A 117 0.75 -4.26 -18.66
CA CYS A 117 0.46 -3.61 -17.39
C CYS A 117 1.71 -3.53 -16.50
N ALA A 118 1.62 -2.72 -15.44
CA ALA A 118 2.65 -2.63 -14.41
C ALA A 118 2.01 -2.57 -13.02
N ILE A 119 2.79 -2.86 -11.98
CA ILE A 119 2.36 -2.69 -10.59
C ILE A 119 2.07 -1.19 -10.36
N PRO A 120 0.90 -0.82 -9.82
CA PRO A 120 0.61 0.57 -9.50
C PRO A 120 1.66 1.18 -8.56
N PRO A 121 2.13 2.41 -8.79
CA PRO A 121 3.21 3.00 -8.00
C PRO A 121 2.97 3.03 -6.49
N LEU A 122 1.74 3.29 -6.04
CA LEU A 122 1.38 3.28 -4.62
C LEU A 122 1.51 1.90 -4.00
N TYR A 123 1.02 0.87 -4.68
CA TYR A 123 1.14 -0.52 -4.24
C TYR A 123 2.60 -0.94 -4.09
N LYS A 124 3.47 -0.55 -5.02
CA LYS A 124 4.91 -0.75 -4.91
C LYS A 124 5.51 0.00 -3.70
N GLN A 125 5.07 1.23 -3.44
CA GLN A 125 5.58 2.00 -2.31
C GLN A 125 5.21 1.35 -0.97
N TYR A 126 3.94 1.00 -0.78
CA TYR A 126 3.51 0.35 0.45
C TYR A 126 4.25 -0.97 0.68
N SER A 127 4.44 -1.80 -0.34
CA SER A 127 5.17 -3.06 -0.18
C SER A 127 6.66 -2.91 0.19
N GLU A 128 7.25 -1.73 -0.04
CA GLU A 128 8.69 -1.51 0.15
C GLU A 128 9.02 -0.58 1.34
N VAL A 129 8.02 0.03 1.98
CA VAL A 129 8.22 1.09 2.99
C VAL A 129 8.61 0.57 4.37
N CYS A 130 8.08 -0.58 4.77
CA CYS A 130 8.35 -1.22 6.06
C CYS A 130 9.15 -2.52 5.89
N GLU A 131 9.75 -2.96 6.99
CA GLU A 131 10.19 -4.34 7.17
C GLU A 131 8.99 -5.32 7.10
N PRO A 132 9.22 -6.61 6.79
CA PRO A 132 8.15 -7.61 6.73
C PRO A 132 7.25 -7.60 7.97
N GLY A 133 5.93 -7.70 7.76
CA GLY A 133 4.91 -7.60 8.80
C GLY A 133 4.43 -6.17 9.10
N GLY A 134 5.15 -5.15 8.66
CA GLY A 134 4.79 -3.74 8.86
C GLY A 134 3.71 -3.19 7.94
N VAL A 135 3.34 -3.91 6.88
CA VAL A 135 2.26 -3.54 5.96
C VAL A 135 1.30 -4.71 5.81
N GLN A 136 0.01 -4.41 5.87
CA GLN A 136 -1.07 -5.39 5.74
C GLN A 136 -2.14 -4.83 4.81
N PHE A 137 -2.67 -5.67 3.92
CA PHE A 137 -3.89 -5.38 3.18
C PHE A 137 -5.04 -6.11 3.88
N ILE A 138 -5.90 -5.32 4.54
CA ILE A 138 -6.96 -5.82 5.41
C ILE A 138 -8.03 -6.54 4.60
N ASP A 139 -8.51 -5.92 3.53
CA ASP A 139 -9.41 -6.53 2.57
C ASP A 139 -9.36 -5.79 1.23
N PHE A 140 -9.90 -6.42 0.19
CA PHE A 140 -10.07 -5.86 -1.14
C PHE A 140 -11.55 -5.79 -1.51
N GLY A 141 -11.98 -4.65 -2.04
CA GLY A 141 -13.36 -4.42 -2.47
C GLY A 141 -13.45 -3.85 -3.88
N SER A 142 -14.57 -4.09 -4.56
CA SER A 142 -14.87 -3.40 -5.83
C SER A 142 -15.66 -2.13 -5.55
N ASP A 143 -15.26 -1.02 -6.18
CA ASP A 143 -16.00 0.25 -6.13
C ASP A 143 -16.55 0.65 -7.52
N PRO A 144 -17.79 0.24 -7.85
CA PRO A 144 -18.53 0.71 -9.02
C PRO A 144 -18.67 2.23 -9.13
N ASP A 145 -18.74 2.93 -8.00
CA ASP A 145 -18.95 4.37 -7.96
C ASP A 145 -17.65 5.15 -8.24
N PHE A 146 -16.50 4.45 -8.22
CA PHE A 146 -15.19 4.96 -8.57
C PHE A 146 -14.54 4.20 -9.75
N ASN A 147 -15.20 4.25 -10.91
CA ASN A 147 -14.72 3.66 -12.18
C ASN A 147 -14.43 2.15 -12.10
N ASN A 148 -15.22 1.40 -11.31
CA ASN A 148 -15.05 -0.03 -11.10
C ASN A 148 -13.62 -0.41 -10.66
N CYS A 149 -12.98 0.43 -9.85
CA CYS A 149 -11.67 0.12 -9.30
C CYS A 149 -11.77 -0.99 -8.25
N VAL A 150 -10.62 -1.53 -7.88
CA VAL A 150 -10.49 -2.43 -6.73
C VAL A 150 -9.72 -1.69 -5.65
N ASP A 151 -10.34 -1.46 -4.51
CA ASP A 151 -9.70 -0.82 -3.36
C ASP A 151 -9.15 -1.87 -2.42
N GLY A 152 -7.85 -1.81 -2.13
CA GLY A 152 -7.24 -2.48 -1.00
C GLY A 152 -7.19 -1.55 0.20
N LEU A 153 -7.77 -1.96 1.34
CA LEU A 153 -7.58 -1.24 2.60
C LEU A 153 -6.19 -1.58 3.15
N VAL A 154 -5.24 -0.66 3.04
CA VAL A 154 -3.88 -0.86 3.56
C VAL A 154 -3.76 -0.33 4.98
N LEU A 155 -3.02 -1.04 5.82
CA LEU A 155 -2.58 -0.63 7.15
C LEU A 155 -1.05 -0.71 7.19
N VAL A 156 -0.43 0.37 7.68
CA VAL A 156 1.02 0.49 7.85
C VAL A 156 1.31 0.75 9.33
N ASP A 157 2.15 -0.10 9.93
CA ASP A 157 2.69 0.10 11.26
C ASP A 157 4.05 0.80 11.17
N LEU A 158 4.11 2.03 11.65
CA LEU A 158 5.32 2.87 11.61
C LEU A 158 6.46 2.34 12.48
N THR A 159 6.20 1.44 13.42
CA THR A 159 7.26 0.78 14.20
C THR A 159 8.12 -0.17 13.36
N TYR A 160 7.59 -0.63 12.22
CA TYR A 160 8.31 -1.45 11.24
C TYR A 160 8.91 -0.63 10.10
N LEU A 161 8.83 0.71 10.16
CA LEU A 161 9.35 1.57 9.10
C LEU A 161 10.86 1.34 8.94
N LYS A 162 11.30 1.06 7.71
CA LYS A 162 12.73 0.84 7.45
C LYS A 162 13.53 2.06 7.88
N ALA A 163 14.72 1.84 8.47
CA ALA A 163 15.53 2.91 9.03
C ALA A 163 15.83 4.04 8.02
N ASN A 164 16.13 3.69 6.76
CA ASN A 164 16.37 4.67 5.71
C ASN A 164 15.12 5.50 5.36
N ARG A 165 13.92 4.91 5.42
CA ARG A 165 12.63 5.59 5.20
C ARG A 165 12.30 6.50 6.38
N TYR A 166 12.51 6.02 7.61
CA TYR A 166 12.36 6.83 8.81
C TYR A 166 13.25 8.07 8.77
N GLN A 167 14.55 7.91 8.51
CA GLN A 167 15.47 9.04 8.47
C GLN A 167 15.12 10.04 7.36
N ARG A 168 14.74 9.53 6.18
CA ARG A 168 14.37 10.37 5.04
C ARG A 168 13.09 11.18 5.28
N TYR A 169 12.05 10.56 5.83
CA TYR A 169 10.73 11.18 5.89
C TYR A 169 10.40 11.80 7.25
N ILE A 170 10.84 11.22 8.36
CA ILE A 170 10.51 11.68 9.72
C ILE A 170 11.74 12.32 10.37
N GLY A 171 12.86 11.59 10.43
CA GLY A 171 14.08 12.01 11.12
C GLY A 171 14.62 13.36 10.65
N ALA A 172 14.51 13.65 9.35
CA ALA A 172 14.89 14.92 8.74
C ALA A 172 14.20 16.15 9.37
N HIS A 173 13.05 15.99 10.02
CA HIS A 173 12.28 17.08 10.62
C HIS A 173 12.48 17.22 12.15
N LEU A 174 13.04 16.22 12.82
CA LEU A 174 13.25 16.23 14.28
C LEU A 174 14.35 17.20 14.72
N GLY A 175 15.37 17.40 13.87
CA GLY A 175 16.44 18.37 14.14
C GLY A 175 16.00 19.83 14.01
N ALA A 176 15.05 20.11 13.11
CA ALA A 176 14.55 21.46 12.84
C ALA A 176 13.64 22.01 13.95
N GLN A 177 13.05 21.15 14.78
CA GLN A 177 12.14 21.54 15.86
C GLN A 177 12.85 21.93 17.17
N LYS A 178 14.15 21.65 17.32
CA LYS A 178 14.93 22.03 18.51
C LYS A 178 15.44 23.48 18.48
N SER A 179 15.19 24.20 17.39
CA SER A 179 15.74 25.55 17.14
C SER A 179 14.66 26.63 17.02
N ALA A 180 13.41 26.32 17.37
CA ALA A 180 12.26 27.22 17.34
C ALA A 180 11.65 27.39 18.73
#